data_AF-A0A0J9W0A1-F1
#
_entry.id   AF-A0A0J9W0A1-F1
#
_cell.length_a   1.000
_cell.length_b   1.000
_cell.length_c   1.000
_cell.angle_alpha   90.00
_cell.angle_beta   90.00
_cell.angle_gamma   90.00
#
_symmetry.space_group_name_H-M   'P 1'
#
loop_
_entity.id
_entity.type
_entity.pdbx_description
1 polymer ?
#
loop_
_entity_poly.entity_id
_entity_poly.type
_entity_poly.pdbx_seq_one_letter_code
_entity_poly.pdbx_strand_id
1 'polypeptide(L)'
;MSDDAAFSRVNLSIDVHARVLICCHDVCRVALSPSPAQVSQHLRTKHNIPAAERHLVTDLLKARTSPLQSPSEAPVRQDGSSPDPNLHLVHGFTCKFCIERTGSSQVMSRHITSAHEKQRLQLGVRRNAMYEPVFLQAWTKSPSGGRYWIVEYGGSTTRPVGGKEVYDHLEDVFERERGRQKGFSGHGWREPAGNGLLGESTENC
;
A
#
# COMPACT_ATOMS: atom_id res chain seq x y z
N MET A 1 23.35 12.35 22.10
CA MET A 1 22.72 12.53 20.78
C MET A 1 21.31 11.97 20.90
N SER A 2 20.27 12.73 20.57
CA SER A 2 18.89 12.21 20.68
C SER A 2 18.72 11.01 19.73
N ASP A 3 18.01 9.96 20.15
CA ASP A 3 17.68 8.78 19.32
C ASP A 3 17.14 9.19 17.94
N ASP A 4 16.39 10.29 17.89
CA ASP A 4 15.81 10.86 16.68
C ASP A 4 16.86 11.27 15.63
N ALA A 5 18.03 11.73 16.07
CA ALA A 5 19.11 12.11 15.17
C ALA A 5 19.73 10.87 14.49
N ALA A 6 19.78 9.73 15.18
CA ALA A 6 20.30 8.49 14.61
C ALA A 6 19.31 7.85 13.64
N PHE A 7 18.00 7.87 13.94
CA PHE A 7 16.98 7.43 13.00
C PHE A 7 16.94 8.30 11.74
N SER A 8 17.03 9.61 11.89
CA SER A 8 17.00 10.55 10.76
C SER A 8 18.15 10.32 9.77
N ARG A 9 19.34 9.89 10.24
CA ARG A 9 20.49 9.60 9.37
C ARG A 9 20.23 8.47 8.37
N VAL A 10 19.32 7.56 8.68
CA VAL A 10 18.92 6.45 7.81
C VAL A 10 17.49 6.64 7.25
N ASN A 11 17.01 7.89 7.22
CA ASN A 11 15.65 8.27 6.80
C ASN A 11 14.55 7.48 7.52
N LEU A 12 14.70 7.30 8.83
CA LEU A 12 13.64 6.80 9.69
C LEU A 12 13.15 7.93 10.59
N SER A 13 11.85 7.94 10.86
CA SER A 13 11.23 8.83 11.84
C SER A 13 10.29 8.04 12.74
N ILE A 14 9.96 8.59 13.90
CA ILE A 14 8.97 8.00 14.80
C ILE A 14 7.77 8.93 14.84
N ASP A 15 6.60 8.36 14.57
CA ASP A 15 5.36 9.04 14.92
C ASP A 15 5.19 8.96 16.44
N VAL A 16 5.20 10.10 17.11
CA VAL A 16 5.14 10.16 18.58
C VAL A 16 3.78 9.76 19.14
N HIS A 17 2.69 9.97 18.39
CA HIS A 17 1.32 9.71 18.84
C HIS A 17 0.93 8.25 18.64
N ALA A 18 1.17 7.71 17.45
CA ALA A 18 0.90 6.33 17.11
C ALA A 18 2.06 5.39 17.51
N ARG A 19 3.21 5.94 17.92
CA ARG A 19 4.41 5.20 18.34
C ARG A 19 4.89 4.21 17.28
N VAL A 20 4.79 4.56 16.00
CA VAL A 20 5.25 3.71 14.89
C VAL A 20 6.56 4.23 14.31
N LEU A 21 7.41 3.32 13.86
CA LEU A 21 8.62 3.65 13.11
C LEU A 21 8.28 3.80 11.63
N ILE A 22 8.57 4.93 11.02
CA ILE A 22 8.29 5.22 9.61
C ILE A 22 9.59 5.22 8.80
N CYS A 23 9.60 4.47 7.71
CA CYS A 23 10.62 4.60 6.67
C CYS A 23 10.25 5.73 5.73
N CYS A 24 11.04 6.79 5.75
CA CYS A 24 10.81 8.05 5.03
C CYS A 24 11.45 8.06 3.64
N HIS A 25 12.16 7.01 3.24
CA HIS A 25 12.68 6.89 1.87
C HIS A 25 11.53 6.93 0.85
N ASP A 26 11.72 7.66 -0.25
CA ASP A 26 10.69 7.91 -1.26
C ASP A 26 10.02 6.66 -1.83
N VAL A 27 10.80 5.59 -2.03
CA VAL A 27 10.29 4.30 -2.54
C VAL A 27 9.44 3.52 -1.53
N CYS A 28 9.50 3.90 -0.25
CA CYS A 28 8.84 3.19 0.84
C CYS A 28 7.66 4.00 1.39
N ARG A 29 7.95 5.10 2.09
CA ARG A 29 6.95 5.96 2.78
C ARG A 29 5.88 5.16 3.53
N VAL A 30 6.35 4.27 4.42
CA VAL A 30 5.51 3.36 5.21
C VAL A 30 6.06 3.15 6.61
N ALA A 31 5.18 2.88 7.54
CA ALA A 31 5.52 2.35 8.85
C ALA A 31 6.05 0.91 8.76
N LEU A 32 7.06 0.63 9.57
CA LEU A 32 7.73 -0.65 9.72
C LEU A 32 7.28 -1.32 11.01
N SER A 33 7.34 -2.64 11.01
CA SER A 33 7.28 -3.40 12.25
C SER A 33 8.43 -2.99 13.17
N PRO A 34 8.20 -2.88 14.49
CA PRO A 34 9.22 -2.44 15.45
C PRO A 34 10.31 -3.50 15.72
N SER A 35 10.21 -4.69 15.12
CA SER A 35 11.21 -5.75 15.27
C SER A 35 12.58 -5.31 14.74
N PRO A 36 13.65 -5.29 15.57
CA PRO A 36 14.99 -4.89 15.11
C PRO A 36 15.49 -5.71 13.92
N ALA A 37 15.19 -7.02 13.88
CA ALA A 37 15.56 -7.89 12.78
C ALA A 37 14.86 -7.48 11.47
N GLN A 38 13.55 -7.19 11.53
CA GLN A 38 12.78 -6.80 10.35
C GLN A 38 13.18 -5.41 9.86
N VAL A 39 13.45 -4.46 10.76
CA VAL A 39 13.97 -3.13 10.40
C VAL A 39 15.33 -3.25 9.72
N SER A 40 16.26 -4.01 10.31
CA SER A 40 17.59 -4.22 9.73
C SER A 40 17.52 -4.90 8.35
N GLN A 41 16.65 -5.89 8.19
CA GLN A 41 16.42 -6.54 6.90
C GLN A 41 15.82 -5.58 5.88
N HIS A 42 14.84 -4.75 6.27
CA HIS A 42 14.24 -3.73 5.41
C HIS A 42 15.31 -2.74 4.91
N LEU A 43 16.08 -2.15 5.81
CA LEU A 43 17.14 -1.19 5.48
C LEU A 43 18.21 -1.80 4.56
N ARG A 44 18.59 -3.08 4.79
CA ARG A 44 19.55 -3.78 3.93
C ARG A 44 18.98 -4.02 2.53
N THR A 45 17.77 -4.55 2.43
CA THR A 45 17.22 -5.06 1.16
C THR A 45 16.59 -3.98 0.30
N LYS A 46 16.02 -2.93 0.91
CA LYS A 46 15.32 -1.85 0.20
C LYS A 46 16.19 -0.61 -0.02
N HIS A 47 17.17 -0.39 0.85
CA HIS A 47 17.96 0.85 0.84
C HIS A 47 19.48 0.61 0.86
N ASN A 48 19.93 -0.65 0.91
CA ASN A 48 21.33 -1.02 0.95
C ASN A 48 22.15 -0.33 2.07
N ILE A 49 21.52 -0.08 3.23
CA ILE A 49 22.19 0.61 4.34
C ILE A 49 23.29 -0.28 4.93
N PRO A 50 24.51 0.26 5.17
CA PRO A 50 25.64 -0.49 5.72
C PRO A 50 25.35 -1.15 7.08
N ALA A 51 26.06 -2.23 7.39
CA ALA A 51 25.86 -2.98 8.62
C ALA A 51 26.05 -2.13 9.89
N ALA A 52 27.08 -1.28 9.93
CA ALA A 52 27.36 -0.43 11.09
C ALA A 52 26.18 0.48 11.45
N GLU A 53 25.59 1.17 10.46
CA GLU A 53 24.43 2.04 10.67
C GLU A 53 23.19 1.24 11.08
N ARG A 54 22.97 0.07 10.46
CA ARG A 54 21.87 -0.82 10.86
C ARG A 54 22.03 -1.32 12.30
N HIS A 55 23.25 -1.63 12.74
CA HIS A 55 23.51 -2.05 14.12
C HIS A 55 23.13 -0.97 15.12
N LEU A 56 23.54 0.28 14.86
CA LEU A 56 23.13 1.43 15.68
C LEU A 56 21.61 1.54 15.79
N VAL A 57 20.89 1.44 14.68
CA VAL A 57 19.41 1.46 14.68
C VAL A 57 18.84 0.32 15.53
N THR A 58 19.36 -0.90 15.37
CA THR A 58 18.86 -2.05 16.14
C THR A 58 19.13 -1.93 17.63
N ASP A 59 20.26 -1.36 18.03
CA ASP A 59 20.62 -1.20 19.44
C ASP A 59 19.77 -0.11 20.09
N LEU A 60 19.50 0.98 19.37
CA LEU A 60 18.54 2.00 19.80
C LEU A 60 17.14 1.41 19.99
N LEU A 61 16.63 0.65 19.01
CA LEU A 61 15.32 0.01 19.13
C LEU A 61 15.21 -0.92 20.34
N LYS A 62 16.28 -1.65 20.69
CA LYS A 62 16.33 -2.51 21.89
C LYS A 62 16.41 -1.72 23.19
N ALA A 63 17.14 -0.60 23.19
CA ALA A 63 17.35 0.22 24.38
C ALA A 63 16.15 1.13 24.73
N ARG A 64 15.19 1.29 23.82
CA ARG A 64 14.01 2.14 24.04
C ARG A 64 13.17 1.66 25.21
N THR A 65 12.92 2.57 26.16
CA THR A 65 12.02 2.35 27.31
C THR A 65 10.55 2.30 26.91
N SER A 66 10.16 3.09 25.90
CA SER A 66 8.81 3.10 25.36
C SER A 66 8.76 2.27 24.07
N PRO A 67 8.12 1.09 24.08
CA PRO A 67 8.06 0.22 22.91
C PRO A 67 7.31 0.87 21.75
N LEU A 68 7.74 0.62 20.53
CA LEU A 68 7.02 1.05 19.34
C LEU A 68 5.90 0.04 19.03
N GLN A 69 4.81 0.52 18.44
CA GLN A 69 3.68 -0.30 18.04
C GLN A 69 3.87 -0.90 16.65
N SER A 70 3.27 -2.06 16.43
CA SER A 70 3.14 -2.60 15.07
C SER A 70 2.19 -1.72 14.25
N PRO A 71 2.48 -1.44 12.97
CA PRO A 71 1.58 -0.70 12.07
C PRO A 71 0.16 -1.28 11.98
N SER A 72 -0.01 -2.59 12.19
CA SER A 72 -1.32 -3.26 12.17
C SER A 72 -2.17 -2.96 13.41
N GLU A 73 -1.54 -2.65 14.53
CA GLU A 73 -2.16 -2.44 15.83
C GLU A 73 -2.26 -0.95 16.19
N ALA A 74 -1.37 -0.14 15.60
CA ALA A 74 -1.31 1.29 15.84
C ALA A 74 -2.63 2.00 15.49
N PRO A 75 -3.06 2.99 16.29
CA PRO A 75 -4.30 3.72 16.05
C PRO A 75 -4.27 4.38 14.67
N VAL A 76 -5.40 4.32 13.97
CA VAL A 76 -5.62 5.03 12.71
C VAL A 76 -5.77 6.51 13.06
N ARG A 77 -5.16 7.42 12.28
CA ARG A 77 -5.34 8.85 12.51
C ARG A 77 -6.78 9.28 12.25
N GLN A 78 -7.14 10.44 12.80
CA GLN A 78 -8.44 11.04 12.53
C GLN A 78 -8.54 11.50 11.07
N ASP A 79 -9.74 11.38 10.51
CA ASP A 79 -10.05 11.93 9.19
C ASP A 79 -9.97 13.46 9.19
N GLY A 80 -9.59 14.03 8.06
CA GLY A 80 -9.35 15.47 7.90
C GLY A 80 -8.02 15.94 8.48
N SER A 81 -7.16 15.02 8.95
CA SER A 81 -5.80 15.37 9.34
C SER A 81 -4.97 15.82 8.13
N SER A 82 -3.98 16.69 8.39
CA SER A 82 -3.02 17.06 7.34
C SER A 82 -2.22 15.83 6.90
N PRO A 83 -1.86 15.73 5.60
CA PRO A 83 -1.10 14.61 5.08
C PRO A 83 0.29 14.57 5.70
N ASP A 84 0.71 13.39 6.14
CA ASP A 84 2.09 13.18 6.60
C ASP A 84 3.02 13.05 5.39
N PRO A 85 4.05 13.90 5.22
CA PRO A 85 4.96 13.82 4.08
C PRO A 85 5.78 12.51 4.04
N ASN A 86 5.95 11.83 5.18
CA ASN A 86 6.70 10.58 5.29
C ASN A 86 5.84 9.34 4.98
N LEU A 87 4.54 9.50 4.71
CA LEU A 87 3.64 8.42 4.34
C LEU A 87 3.14 8.57 2.91
N HIS A 88 2.90 7.44 2.25
CA HIS A 88 2.37 7.44 0.89
C HIS A 88 0.93 8.01 0.86
N LEU A 89 0.72 9.02 0.00
CA LEU A 89 -0.61 9.52 -0.32
C LEU A 89 -1.29 8.56 -1.30
N VAL A 90 -2.43 8.01 -0.89
CA VAL A 90 -3.24 7.10 -1.69
C VAL A 90 -4.45 7.86 -2.20
N HIS A 91 -4.58 7.96 -3.51
CA HIS A 91 -5.79 8.48 -4.12
C HIS A 91 -6.82 7.34 -4.16
N GLY A 92 -7.76 7.38 -3.23
CA GLY A 92 -8.67 6.28 -2.97
C GLY A 92 -10.13 6.68 -3.10
N PHE A 93 -10.97 5.83 -2.52
CA PHE A 93 -12.42 5.95 -2.53
C PHE A 93 -12.96 5.61 -1.15
N THR A 94 -13.98 6.34 -0.72
CA THR A 94 -14.74 6.05 0.48
C THR A 94 -16.19 5.75 0.10
N CYS A 95 -16.79 4.77 0.77
CA CYS A 95 -18.22 4.53 0.67
C CYS A 95 -18.99 5.69 1.32
N LYS A 96 -20.11 6.10 0.73
CA LYS A 96 -20.99 7.14 1.33
C LYS A 96 -21.95 6.60 2.39
N PHE A 97 -22.02 5.27 2.55
CA PHE A 97 -23.02 4.60 3.37
C PHE A 97 -22.42 3.83 4.55
N CYS A 98 -21.11 3.61 4.57
CA CYS A 98 -20.41 2.96 5.66
C CYS A 98 -18.94 3.41 5.72
N ILE A 99 -18.19 2.90 6.69
CA ILE A 99 -16.79 3.29 6.94
C ILE A 99 -15.78 2.71 5.95
N GLU A 100 -16.22 1.88 4.99
CA GLU A 100 -15.33 1.18 4.06
C GLU A 100 -14.57 2.14 3.14
N ARG A 101 -13.27 1.88 2.99
CA ARG A 101 -12.31 2.71 2.25
C ARG A 101 -11.31 1.83 1.52
N THR A 102 -10.90 2.26 0.33
CA THR A 102 -9.90 1.52 -0.46
C THR A 102 -9.22 2.40 -1.49
N GLY A 103 -8.00 2.03 -1.88
CA GLY A 103 -7.30 2.62 -3.02
C GLY A 103 -7.83 2.17 -4.40
N SER A 104 -8.81 1.24 -4.47
CA SER A 104 -9.28 0.67 -5.74
C SER A 104 -10.78 0.88 -5.97
N SER A 105 -11.14 1.54 -7.07
CA SER A 105 -12.53 1.72 -7.49
C SER A 105 -13.25 0.41 -7.78
N GLN A 106 -12.52 -0.62 -8.25
CA GLN A 106 -13.06 -1.95 -8.51
C GLN A 106 -13.42 -2.65 -7.19
N VAL A 107 -12.53 -2.58 -6.18
CA VAL A 107 -12.82 -3.10 -4.84
C VAL A 107 -14.03 -2.39 -4.24
N MET A 108 -14.08 -1.06 -4.33
CA MET A 108 -15.20 -0.26 -3.85
C MET A 108 -16.51 -0.61 -4.58
N SER A 109 -16.48 -0.74 -5.90
CA SER A 109 -17.66 -1.10 -6.70
C SER A 109 -18.20 -2.49 -6.34
N ARG A 110 -17.31 -3.46 -6.07
CA ARG A 110 -17.71 -4.78 -5.57
C ARG A 110 -18.32 -4.69 -4.17
N HIS A 111 -17.75 -3.89 -3.28
CA HIS A 111 -18.31 -3.61 -1.96
C HIS A 111 -19.75 -3.07 -2.05
N ILE A 112 -20.01 -2.11 -2.95
CA ILE A 112 -21.38 -1.60 -3.17
C ILE A 112 -22.33 -2.72 -3.58
N THR A 113 -21.94 -3.59 -4.52
CA THR A 113 -22.77 -4.72 -4.94
C THR A 113 -23.04 -5.70 -3.79
N SER A 114 -22.07 -5.94 -2.89
CA SER A 114 -22.27 -6.89 -1.79
C SER A 114 -23.01 -6.31 -0.59
N ALA A 115 -22.78 -5.03 -0.25
CA ALA A 115 -23.24 -4.44 1.00
C ALA A 115 -24.40 -3.43 0.82
N HIS A 116 -24.50 -2.80 -0.36
CA HIS A 116 -25.37 -1.64 -0.59
C HIS A 116 -26.18 -1.73 -1.89
N GLU A 117 -26.35 -2.92 -2.47
CA GLU A 117 -27.06 -3.08 -3.75
C GLU A 117 -28.54 -2.71 -3.65
N LYS A 118 -29.18 -3.05 -2.52
CA LYS A 118 -30.58 -2.67 -2.28
C LYS A 118 -30.75 -1.16 -2.24
N GLN A 119 -29.90 -0.45 -1.48
CA GLN A 119 -29.90 1.00 -1.39
C GLN A 119 -29.63 1.64 -2.76
N ARG A 120 -28.67 1.09 -3.51
CA ARG A 120 -28.34 1.55 -4.87
C ARG A 120 -29.56 1.47 -5.80
N LEU A 121 -30.27 0.34 -5.79
CA LEU A 121 -31.46 0.12 -6.61
C LEU A 121 -32.61 1.04 -6.19
N GLN A 122 -32.83 1.23 -4.88
CA GLN A 122 -33.86 2.14 -4.35
C GLN A 122 -33.63 3.59 -4.77
N LEU A 123 -32.37 4.04 -4.77
CA LEU A 123 -32.01 5.38 -5.21
C LEU A 123 -32.01 5.54 -6.74
N GLY A 124 -32.08 4.44 -7.50
CA GLY A 124 -32.04 4.48 -8.97
C GLY A 124 -30.70 4.96 -9.53
N VAL A 125 -29.62 4.88 -8.76
CA VAL A 125 -28.30 5.43 -9.14
C VAL A 125 -27.32 4.36 -9.63
N ARG A 126 -26.31 4.81 -10.38
CA ARG A 126 -25.16 3.99 -10.77
C ARG A 126 -24.23 3.74 -9.57
N ARG A 127 -23.47 2.64 -9.59
CA ARG A 127 -22.56 2.27 -8.47
C ARG A 127 -21.56 3.37 -8.12
N ASN A 128 -21.01 4.06 -9.12
CA ASN A 128 -20.03 5.13 -8.91
C ASN A 128 -20.59 6.37 -8.20
N ALA A 129 -21.91 6.53 -8.14
CA ALA A 129 -22.54 7.59 -7.34
C ALA A 129 -22.54 7.28 -5.84
N MET A 130 -22.38 5.99 -5.47
CA MET A 130 -22.49 5.50 -4.09
C MET A 130 -21.19 5.64 -3.28
N TYR A 131 -20.11 6.07 -3.91
CA TYR A 131 -18.81 6.33 -3.30
C TYR A 131 -18.23 7.61 -3.88
N GLU A 132 -17.21 8.16 -3.23
CA GLU A 132 -16.52 9.35 -3.69
C GLU A 132 -15.00 9.20 -3.61
N PRO A 133 -14.27 9.87 -4.51
CA PRO A 133 -12.82 9.86 -4.45
C PRO A 133 -12.32 10.77 -3.32
N VAL A 134 -11.34 10.27 -2.58
CA VAL A 134 -10.74 10.94 -1.42
C VAL A 134 -9.24 10.74 -1.43
N PHE A 135 -8.53 11.57 -0.66
CA PHE A 135 -7.13 11.35 -0.36
C PHE A 135 -7.02 10.54 0.92
N LEU A 136 -6.33 9.40 0.85
CA LEU A 136 -6.15 8.47 1.94
C LEU A 136 -4.68 8.39 2.33
N GLN A 137 -4.43 8.13 3.60
CA GLN A 137 -3.16 7.63 4.08
C GLN A 137 -3.38 6.40 4.97
N ALA A 138 -2.33 5.60 5.08
CA ALA A 138 -2.29 4.41 5.92
C ALA A 138 -0.87 4.21 6.45
N TRP A 139 -0.75 3.46 7.53
CA TRP A 139 0.56 3.08 8.05
C TRP A 139 1.34 2.18 7.09
N THR A 140 0.66 1.36 6.29
CA THR A 140 1.30 0.42 5.35
C THR A 140 0.76 0.59 3.94
N LYS A 141 1.45 0.05 2.92
CA LYS A 141 1.01 0.20 1.50
C LYS A 141 -0.32 -0.50 1.20
N SER A 142 -0.64 -1.55 1.97
CA SER A 142 -1.82 -2.39 1.78
C SER A 142 -2.37 -2.78 3.16
N PRO A 143 -2.99 -1.84 3.89
CA PRO A 143 -3.54 -2.12 5.20
C PRO A 143 -4.64 -3.18 5.10
N SER A 144 -4.59 -4.19 5.96
CA SER A 144 -5.70 -5.13 6.13
C SER A 144 -6.92 -4.40 6.70
N GLY A 145 -8.12 -4.84 6.33
CA GLY A 145 -9.37 -4.31 6.85
C GLY A 145 -9.61 -2.82 6.55
N GLY A 146 -9.01 -2.27 5.48
CA GLY A 146 -9.29 -0.91 5.05
C GLY A 146 -8.86 0.18 6.04
N ARG A 147 -7.81 -0.06 6.86
CA ARG A 147 -7.28 0.88 7.87
C ARG A 147 -6.59 2.11 7.25
N TYR A 148 -7.39 2.88 6.53
CA TYR A 148 -7.05 4.17 5.94
C TYR A 148 -7.73 5.28 6.74
N TRP A 149 -7.10 6.45 6.78
CA TRP A 149 -7.74 7.70 7.16
C TRP A 149 -7.78 8.67 5.98
N ILE A 150 -8.79 9.52 5.96
CA ILE A 150 -8.93 10.57 4.95
C ILE A 150 -8.07 11.76 5.38
N VAL A 151 -7.28 12.31 4.45
CA VAL A 151 -6.46 13.50 4.69
C VAL A 151 -7.01 14.70 3.96
N GLU A 152 -6.82 15.88 4.53
CA GLU A 152 -7.12 17.14 3.86
C GLU A 152 -5.97 17.51 2.93
N TYR A 153 -6.19 17.49 1.62
CA TYR A 153 -5.15 17.79 0.63
C TYR A 153 -5.62 18.94 -0.25
N GLY A 154 -4.82 20.02 -0.31
CA GLY A 154 -5.17 21.22 -1.08
C GLY A 154 -6.43 21.95 -0.57
N GLY A 155 -6.71 21.86 0.74
CA GLY A 155 -7.90 22.47 1.36
C GLY A 155 -9.20 21.70 1.14
N SER A 156 -9.13 20.45 0.67
CA SER A 156 -10.30 19.59 0.48
C SER A 156 -10.05 18.16 0.97
N THR A 157 -11.06 17.57 1.59
CA THR A 157 -11.09 16.13 1.96
C THR A 157 -11.68 15.26 0.84
N THR A 158 -12.33 15.88 -0.15
CA THR A 158 -12.82 15.23 -1.37
C THR A 158 -11.88 15.55 -2.53
N ARG A 159 -11.59 14.56 -3.38
CA ARG A 159 -10.75 14.78 -4.56
C ARG A 159 -11.63 15.26 -5.73
N PRO A 160 -11.35 16.44 -6.32
CA PRO A 160 -12.08 16.89 -7.51
C PRO A 160 -11.98 15.84 -8.64
N VAL A 161 -13.12 15.52 -9.27
CA VAL A 161 -13.16 14.61 -10.43
C VAL A 161 -12.87 15.42 -11.70
N GLY A 162 -11.61 15.84 -11.89
CA GLY A 162 -11.12 16.52 -13.09
C GLY A 162 -9.81 17.30 -12.86
N GLY A 163 -8.97 17.42 -13.90
CA GLY A 163 -7.72 18.19 -13.88
C GLY A 163 -6.44 17.38 -14.11
N LYS A 164 -5.29 18.07 -14.27
CA LYS A 164 -3.97 17.47 -14.54
C LYS A 164 -3.55 16.44 -13.47
N GLU A 165 -3.83 16.75 -12.20
CA GLU A 165 -3.56 15.86 -11.05
C GLU A 165 -4.34 14.53 -11.11
N VAL A 166 -5.49 14.51 -11.79
CA VAL A 166 -6.26 13.28 -12.03
C VAL A 166 -5.59 12.43 -13.11
N TYR A 167 -4.97 13.05 -14.11
CA TYR A 167 -4.26 12.36 -15.18
C TYR A 167 -2.96 11.72 -14.68
N ASP A 168 -2.13 12.51 -13.98
CA ASP A 168 -0.88 12.03 -13.37
C ASP A 168 -1.15 10.88 -12.38
N HIS A 169 -2.27 10.93 -11.66
CA HIS A 169 -2.73 9.84 -10.80
C HIS A 169 -3.13 8.57 -11.54
N LEU A 170 -3.87 8.69 -12.65
CA LEU A 170 -4.27 7.53 -13.43
C LEU A 170 -3.01 6.80 -13.92
N GLU A 171 -2.00 7.54 -14.34
CA GLU A 171 -0.69 7.01 -14.74
C GLU A 171 -0.01 6.23 -13.60
N ASP A 172 0.06 6.78 -12.39
CA ASP A 172 0.59 6.09 -11.20
C ASP A 172 -0.19 4.82 -10.81
N VAL A 173 -1.52 4.84 -10.96
CA VAL A 173 -2.38 3.65 -10.73
C VAL A 173 -2.12 2.59 -11.78
N PHE A 174 -2.05 2.98 -13.05
CA PHE A 174 -1.73 2.07 -14.15
C PHE A 174 -0.38 1.41 -13.95
N GLU A 175 0.65 2.16 -13.56
CA GLU A 175 1.98 1.62 -13.33
C GLU A 175 2.03 0.62 -12.17
N ARG A 176 1.30 0.90 -11.09
CA ARG A 176 1.19 -0.02 -9.94
C ARG A 176 0.49 -1.33 -10.31
N GLU A 177 -0.61 -1.29 -11.05
CA GLU A 177 -1.34 -2.48 -11.49
C GLU A 177 -0.54 -3.28 -12.54
N ARG A 178 0.16 -2.60 -13.44
CA ARG A 178 1.08 -3.22 -14.41
C ARG A 178 2.23 -3.95 -13.72
N GLY A 179 2.78 -3.39 -12.65
CA GLY A 179 3.80 -4.03 -11.83
C GLY A 179 3.30 -5.31 -11.15
N ARG A 180 2.04 -5.35 -10.71
CA ARG A 180 1.42 -6.54 -10.12
C ARG A 180 1.21 -7.66 -11.14
N GLN A 181 0.80 -7.33 -12.36
CA GLN A 181 0.61 -8.32 -13.44
C GLN A 181 1.93 -8.96 -13.89
N LYS A 182 3.02 -8.19 -13.99
CA LYS A 182 4.35 -8.72 -14.34
C LYS A 182 4.94 -9.66 -13.28
N GLY A 183 4.49 -9.58 -12.02
CA GLY A 183 4.87 -10.52 -10.97
C GLY A 183 4.18 -11.90 -11.06
N PHE A 184 3.09 -12.01 -11.83
CA PHE A 184 2.32 -13.25 -12.01
C PHE A 184 2.71 -14.04 -13.27
N SER A 185 3.39 -13.43 -14.24
CA SER A 185 3.76 -14.10 -15.51
C SER A 185 5.11 -14.84 -15.46
N GLY A 186 5.71 -15.03 -14.27
CA GLY A 186 7.04 -15.63 -14.11
C GLY A 186 7.07 -17.14 -13.85
N HIS A 187 5.93 -17.83 -13.78
CA HIS A 187 5.90 -19.27 -13.48
C HIS A 187 5.07 -20.07 -14.50
N GLY A 188 5.79 -20.69 -15.44
CA GLY A 188 5.49 -22.04 -15.92
C GLY A 188 4.66 -22.18 -17.18
N TRP A 189 5.35 -22.45 -18.30
CA TRP A 189 4.98 -23.53 -19.22
C TRP A 189 6.26 -24.25 -19.67
N ARG A 190 6.57 -25.39 -19.05
CA ARG A 190 7.44 -26.42 -19.65
C ARG A 190 6.49 -27.27 -20.51
N GLU A 191 6.75 -27.33 -21.80
CA GLU A 191 6.09 -28.25 -22.72
C GLU A 191 6.36 -29.71 -22.30
N PRO A 192 5.36 -30.61 -22.32
CA PRO A 192 5.62 -32.03 -22.24
C PRO A 192 6.04 -32.54 -23.63
N ALA A 193 7.23 -33.12 -23.71
CA ALA A 193 7.69 -33.85 -24.88
C ALA A 193 6.77 -35.06 -25.11
N GLY A 194 5.99 -35.01 -26.20
CA GLY A 194 5.27 -36.17 -26.72
C GLY A 194 6.23 -37.04 -27.53
N ASN A 195 6.56 -38.22 -27.01
CA ASN A 195 7.26 -39.26 -27.76
C ASN A 195 6.34 -39.81 -28.86
N GLY A 196 6.77 -39.64 -30.11
CA GLY A 196 6.17 -40.27 -31.29
C GLY A 196 6.47 -41.77 -31.35
N LEU A 197 5.43 -42.53 -31.69
CA LEU A 197 5.42 -43.97 -31.91
C LEU A 197 6.17 -44.38 -33.18
N LEU A 198 6.85 -45.53 -33.10
CA LEU A 198 7.30 -46.34 -34.24
C LEU A 198 6.11 -46.76 -35.13
N GLY A 199 6.38 -46.90 -36.42
CA GLY A 199 5.50 -47.57 -37.38
C GLY A 199 5.97 -47.42 -38.82
N GLU A 200 6.99 -48.19 -39.19
CA GLU A 200 7.50 -48.41 -40.54
C GLU A 200 6.47 -49.06 -41.49
N SER A 201 6.80 -49.00 -42.79
CA SER A 201 6.30 -49.79 -43.95
C SER A 201 5.12 -49.18 -44.71
N THR A 202 5.07 -49.04 -46.03
CA THR A 202 5.87 -49.45 -47.22
C THR A 202 5.23 -48.72 -48.41
N GLU A 203 5.98 -47.95 -49.21
CA GLU A 203 6.36 -48.19 -50.63
C GLU A 203 5.24 -48.31 -51.72
N ASN A 204 5.35 -47.38 -52.69
CA ASN A 204 5.09 -47.42 -54.15
C ASN A 204 3.83 -48.09 -54.75
N CYS A 205 2.99 -47.30 -55.44
CA CYS A 205 3.02 -47.02 -56.89
C CYS A 205 1.89 -46.03 -57.25
#